data_AF-A0A2T6B891-F1
#
_entry.id   AF-A0A2T6B891-F1
#
_cell.length_a   1.000
_cell.length_b   1.000
_cell.length_c   1.000
_cell.angle_alpha   90.00
_cell.angle_beta   90.00
_cell.angle_gamma   90.00
#
_symmetry.space_group_name_H-M   'P 1'
#
loop_
_entity.id
_entity.type
_entity.pdbx_description
1 polymer ?
#
loop_
_entity_poly.entity_id
_entity_poly.type
_entity_poly.pdbx_seq_one_letter_code
_entity_poly.pdbx_strand_id
1 'polypeptide(L)'
;MPVTLPDDFPLLLEGARQPDRVRAAIDLIRDGLAAGGIRNVDYQEAKSRLGRALEQAWDRQVSAPFFHAGRWEAQPGPVQALNHACNPSSLHDLLAVARRLDASDATGPAVAAMRALTAEVLPLAEAARELKGLVVKGRAPAPPKPVNPDQVRGTCSCCFRDTAVLDTGRMAHHGYERPGDGYQSASCAGVRFPPLEVSTEGLEWLVWSTSERLGADRERLSGRDEMSTITYEAHEKGKLVPRTVSRGEEGWYRVLRAWTRMMEHAVQTGERQLDHLEKELETWRARHAPTRTDEDGPSP
;
A
#
# COMPACT_ATOMS: atom_id res chain seq x y z
N MET A 1 9.66 -24.45 -22.65
CA MET A 1 8.48 -25.32 -22.42
C MET A 1 7.91 -24.94 -21.08
N PRO A 2 6.59 -24.91 -20.88
CA PRO A 2 6.00 -24.60 -19.58
C PRO A 2 6.53 -25.60 -18.54
N VAL A 3 6.99 -25.09 -17.38
CA VAL A 3 7.46 -25.95 -16.29
C VAL A 3 6.27 -26.77 -15.80
N THR A 4 6.36 -28.10 -15.93
CA THR A 4 5.36 -29.02 -15.38
C THR A 4 5.86 -29.47 -14.00
N LEU A 5 5.10 -29.17 -12.96
CA LEU A 5 5.43 -29.59 -11.61
C LEU A 5 5.07 -31.07 -11.40
N PRO A 6 5.93 -31.85 -10.71
CA PRO A 6 5.56 -33.15 -10.19
C PRO A 6 4.31 -33.10 -9.30
N ASP A 7 3.63 -34.24 -9.18
CA ASP A 7 2.43 -34.37 -8.34
C ASP A 7 2.76 -34.32 -6.84
N ASP A 8 3.96 -34.77 -6.45
CA ASP A 8 4.37 -34.85 -5.04
C ASP A 8 5.87 -34.53 -4.83
N PHE A 9 6.22 -34.19 -3.60
CA PHE A 9 7.55 -33.81 -3.14
C PHE A 9 7.86 -34.50 -1.80
N PRO A 10 8.00 -35.83 -1.78
CA PRO A 10 8.06 -36.60 -0.53
C PRO A 10 9.24 -36.24 0.37
N LEU A 11 10.45 -36.01 -0.16
CA LEU A 11 11.62 -35.64 0.64
C LEU A 11 11.46 -34.24 1.25
N LEU A 12 10.90 -33.30 0.49
CA LEU A 12 10.59 -31.96 0.98
C LEU A 12 9.53 -31.99 2.09
N LEU A 13 8.46 -32.78 1.89
CA LEU A 13 7.36 -32.89 2.84
C LEU A 13 7.76 -33.65 4.12
N GLU A 14 8.56 -34.70 4.02
CA GLU A 14 9.11 -35.43 5.18
C GLU A 14 10.03 -34.53 6.03
N GLY A 15 10.79 -33.65 5.36
CA GLY A 15 11.63 -32.64 5.99
C GLY A 15 10.85 -31.54 6.72
N ALA A 16 9.63 -31.23 6.27
CA ALA A 16 8.89 -30.08 6.72
C ALA A 16 8.22 -30.27 8.10
N ARG A 17 8.33 -29.26 8.96
CA ARG A 17 7.59 -29.21 10.24
C ARG A 17 6.08 -29.01 10.06
N GLN A 18 5.64 -28.41 8.95
CA GLN A 18 4.24 -28.08 8.66
C GLN A 18 3.89 -28.53 7.22
N PRO A 19 3.82 -29.83 6.95
CA PRO A 19 3.68 -30.37 5.59
C PRO A 19 2.41 -29.88 4.88
N ASP A 20 1.28 -29.72 5.58
CA ASP A 20 0.04 -29.21 4.97
C ASP A 20 0.18 -27.77 4.48
N ARG A 21 0.94 -26.94 5.18
CA ARG A 21 1.23 -25.56 4.72
C ARG A 21 2.20 -25.52 3.55
N VAL A 22 3.08 -26.52 3.45
CA VAL A 22 3.97 -26.69 2.30
C VAL A 22 3.16 -27.12 1.08
N ARG A 23 2.24 -28.08 1.22
CA ARG A 23 1.29 -28.46 0.15
C ARG A 23 0.51 -27.26 -0.36
N ALA A 24 -0.09 -26.47 0.55
CA ALA A 24 -0.82 -25.26 0.15
C ALA A 24 0.08 -24.25 -0.60
N ALA A 25 1.37 -24.14 -0.24
CA ALA A 25 2.31 -23.29 -0.95
C ALA A 25 2.70 -23.83 -2.33
N ILE A 26 2.78 -25.16 -2.50
CA ILE A 26 2.96 -25.82 -3.80
C ILE A 26 1.73 -25.56 -4.68
N ASP A 27 0.52 -25.70 -4.13
CA ASP A 27 -0.73 -25.43 -4.85
C ASP A 27 -0.81 -23.99 -5.33
N LEU A 28 -0.40 -23.01 -4.51
CA LEU A 28 -0.32 -21.60 -4.96
C LEU A 28 0.61 -21.40 -6.16
N ILE A 29 1.75 -22.11 -6.23
CA ILE A 29 2.64 -22.06 -7.39
C ILE A 29 1.99 -22.75 -8.60
N ARG A 30 1.34 -23.90 -8.41
CA ARG A 30 0.65 -24.63 -9.47
C ARG A 30 -0.50 -23.81 -10.07
N ASP A 31 -1.34 -23.23 -9.22
CA ASP A 31 -2.46 -22.37 -9.62
C ASP A 31 -1.97 -21.11 -10.32
N GLY A 32 -0.89 -20.50 -9.81
CA GLY A 32 -0.26 -19.35 -10.44
C GLY A 32 0.24 -19.64 -11.86
N LEU A 33 0.85 -20.82 -12.07
CA LEU A 33 1.31 -21.25 -13.40
C LEU A 33 0.12 -21.49 -14.34
N ALA A 34 -0.90 -22.20 -13.86
CA ALA A 34 -2.11 -22.48 -14.64
C ALA A 34 -2.86 -21.20 -15.03
N ALA A 35 -2.90 -20.20 -14.15
CA ALA A 35 -3.53 -18.91 -14.40
C ALA A 35 -2.66 -17.93 -15.20
N GLY A 36 -1.38 -18.25 -15.46
CA GLY A 36 -0.44 -17.35 -16.12
C GLY A 36 -0.05 -16.13 -15.29
N GLY A 37 -0.26 -16.17 -13.97
CA GLY A 37 0.04 -15.07 -13.07
C GLY A 37 -0.32 -15.34 -11.61
N ILE A 38 0.41 -14.70 -10.70
CA ILE A 38 0.23 -14.85 -9.25
C ILE A 38 0.29 -13.47 -8.58
N ARG A 39 -0.50 -13.24 -7.53
CA ARG A 39 -0.41 -11.99 -6.77
C ARG A 39 0.88 -11.93 -5.97
N ASN A 40 1.44 -10.73 -5.81
CA ASN A 40 2.69 -10.57 -5.06
C ASN A 40 2.62 -11.10 -3.62
N VAL A 41 1.49 -10.93 -2.93
CA VAL A 41 1.32 -11.42 -1.55
C VAL A 41 1.45 -12.94 -1.52
N ASP A 42 0.69 -13.64 -2.36
CA ASP A 42 0.69 -15.10 -2.44
C ASP A 42 2.04 -15.65 -2.90
N TYR A 43 2.68 -14.98 -3.87
CA TYR A 43 4.03 -15.35 -4.33
C TYR A 43 5.09 -15.25 -3.23
N GLN A 44 5.11 -14.14 -2.47
CA GLN A 44 6.08 -13.98 -1.37
C GLN A 44 5.81 -14.97 -0.24
N GLU A 45 4.54 -15.23 0.06
CA GLU A 45 4.14 -16.22 1.05
C GLU A 45 4.57 -17.63 0.65
N ALA A 46 4.25 -18.06 -0.57
CA ALA A 46 4.64 -19.36 -1.10
C ALA A 46 6.17 -19.50 -1.10
N LYS A 47 6.90 -18.51 -1.66
CA LYS A 47 8.36 -18.51 -1.69
C LYS A 47 8.98 -18.65 -0.29
N SER A 48 8.47 -17.89 0.68
CA SER A 48 8.99 -17.92 2.06
C SER A 48 8.73 -19.27 2.73
N ARG A 49 7.55 -19.84 2.55
CA ARG A 49 7.19 -21.15 3.11
C ARG A 49 8.03 -22.27 2.50
N LEU A 50 8.16 -22.29 1.18
CA LEU A 50 8.94 -23.29 0.44
C LEU A 50 10.44 -23.19 0.76
N GLY A 51 10.97 -21.96 0.89
CA GLY A 51 12.37 -21.76 1.31
C GLY A 51 12.65 -22.38 2.68
N ARG A 52 11.78 -22.13 3.68
CA ARG A 52 11.93 -22.74 5.01
C ARG A 52 11.78 -24.26 4.99
N ALA A 53 10.89 -24.79 4.15
CA ALA A 53 10.71 -26.23 4.01
C ALA A 53 11.97 -26.89 3.41
N LEU A 54 12.59 -26.25 2.40
CA LEU A 54 13.84 -26.71 1.81
C LEU A 54 14.98 -26.70 2.83
N GLU A 55 15.14 -25.65 3.63
CA GLU A 55 16.15 -25.61 4.69
C GLU A 55 15.97 -26.77 5.69
N GLN A 56 14.72 -27.04 6.10
CA GLN A 56 14.40 -28.13 7.03
C GLN A 56 14.67 -29.50 6.41
N ALA A 57 14.28 -29.70 5.15
CA ALA A 57 14.55 -30.94 4.42
C ALA A 57 16.05 -31.15 4.20
N TRP A 58 16.79 -30.09 3.87
CA TRP A 58 18.23 -30.15 3.70
C TRP A 58 18.92 -30.52 5.00
N ASP A 59 18.54 -29.90 6.12
CA ASP A 59 19.10 -30.26 7.42
C ASP A 59 18.80 -31.71 7.78
N ARG A 60 17.54 -32.15 7.63
CA ARG A 60 17.11 -33.49 8.03
C ARG A 60 17.70 -34.60 7.15
N GLN A 61 17.75 -34.40 5.83
CA GLN A 61 18.14 -35.43 4.86
C GLN A 61 19.64 -35.39 4.50
N VAL A 62 20.30 -34.23 4.68
CA VAL A 62 21.70 -34.04 4.27
C VAL A 62 22.59 -33.64 5.45
N SER A 63 22.35 -32.48 6.08
CA SER A 63 23.30 -31.93 7.06
C SER A 63 23.42 -32.80 8.31
N ALA A 64 22.29 -33.13 8.95
CA ALA A 64 22.27 -33.89 10.20
C ALA A 64 22.78 -35.33 10.08
N PRO A 65 22.42 -36.11 9.04
CA PRO A 65 22.89 -37.49 8.92
C PRO A 65 24.39 -37.60 8.58
N PHE A 66 24.96 -36.61 7.88
CA PHE A 66 26.28 -36.75 7.27
C PHE A 66 27.34 -35.77 7.77
N PHE A 67 26.96 -34.62 8.30
CA PHE A 67 27.90 -33.53 8.61
C PHE A 67 27.85 -33.03 10.07
N HIS A 68 26.75 -33.24 10.79
CA HIS A 68 26.64 -32.85 12.20
C HIS A 68 27.24 -33.88 13.16
N ALA A 69 27.43 -33.50 14.43
CA ALA A 69 27.86 -34.38 15.53
C ALA A 69 29.18 -35.14 15.27
N GLY A 70 30.19 -34.45 14.74
CA GLY A 70 31.52 -35.01 14.47
C GLY A 70 31.61 -35.90 13.24
N ARG A 71 30.54 -35.95 12.42
CA ARG A 71 30.53 -36.67 11.14
C ARG A 71 31.22 -35.90 10.03
N TRP A 72 31.40 -34.59 10.21
CA TRP A 72 32.11 -33.71 9.27
C TRP A 72 33.52 -34.24 8.97
N GLU A 73 34.30 -34.52 10.01
CA GLU A 73 35.70 -34.95 9.92
C GLU A 73 35.86 -36.31 9.24
N ALA A 74 34.80 -37.13 9.23
CA ALA A 74 34.77 -38.43 8.56
C ALA A 74 34.49 -38.34 7.05
N GLN A 75 34.08 -37.16 6.55
CA GLN A 75 33.78 -37.00 5.12
C GLN A 75 35.07 -36.81 4.31
N PRO A 76 35.15 -37.36 3.09
CA PRO A 76 36.26 -37.07 2.17
C PRO A 76 36.34 -35.57 1.84
N GLY A 77 37.56 -35.05 1.66
CA GLY A 77 37.80 -33.64 1.33
C GLY A 77 36.94 -33.09 0.17
N PRO A 78 36.77 -33.82 -0.95
CA PRO A 78 35.87 -33.40 -2.03
C PRO A 78 34.39 -33.26 -1.61
N VAL A 79 33.91 -34.10 -0.70
CA VAL A 79 32.54 -34.06 -0.18
C VAL A 79 32.35 -32.88 0.77
N GLN A 80 33.35 -32.60 1.62
CA GLN A 80 33.38 -31.42 2.47
C GLN A 80 33.35 -30.12 1.64
N ALA A 81 34.19 -30.02 0.62
CA ALA A 81 34.23 -28.88 -0.29
C ALA A 81 32.89 -28.69 -1.02
N LEU A 82 32.27 -29.78 -1.47
CA LEU A 82 30.95 -29.75 -2.11
C LEU A 82 29.86 -29.28 -1.14
N ASN A 83 29.85 -29.74 0.11
CA ASN A 83 28.90 -29.29 1.13
C ASN A 83 29.03 -27.78 1.42
N HIS A 84 30.25 -27.27 1.55
CA HIS A 84 30.47 -25.83 1.70
C HIS A 84 29.96 -25.02 0.50
N ALA A 85 30.08 -25.58 -0.71
CA ALA A 85 29.56 -24.96 -1.92
C ALA A 85 28.04 -25.14 -2.10
N CYS A 86 27.41 -26.10 -1.41
CA CYS A 86 26.00 -26.45 -1.57
C CYS A 86 25.26 -26.36 -0.22
N ASN A 87 24.75 -25.18 0.09
CA ASN A 87 23.89 -24.97 1.26
C ASN A 87 22.77 -23.99 0.91
N PRO A 88 21.60 -24.49 0.44
CA PRO A 88 20.51 -23.62 0.03
C PRO A 88 19.77 -23.02 1.23
N SER A 89 19.79 -21.70 1.36
CA SER A 89 18.97 -20.94 2.32
C SER A 89 17.69 -20.38 1.70
N SER A 90 17.47 -20.65 0.42
CA SER A 90 16.24 -20.29 -0.27
C SER A 90 15.98 -21.22 -1.44
N LEU A 91 14.71 -21.26 -1.86
CA LEU A 91 14.29 -21.99 -3.06
C LEU A 91 15.04 -21.51 -4.32
N HIS A 92 15.48 -20.25 -4.36
CA HIS A 92 16.21 -19.71 -5.51
C HIS A 92 17.64 -20.27 -5.61
N ASP A 93 18.32 -20.46 -4.48
CA ASP A 93 19.71 -20.93 -4.44
C ASP A 93 19.84 -22.37 -4.96
N LEU A 94 18.75 -23.13 -4.90
CA LEU A 94 18.69 -24.50 -5.39
C LEU A 94 19.08 -24.63 -6.88
N LEU A 95 18.81 -23.60 -7.70
CA LEU A 95 19.22 -23.56 -9.10
C LEU A 95 20.74 -23.58 -9.27
N ALA A 96 21.47 -22.90 -8.37
CA ALA A 96 22.92 -22.88 -8.37
C ALA A 96 23.50 -24.17 -7.75
N VAL A 97 22.85 -24.71 -6.71
CA VAL A 97 23.20 -25.99 -6.09
C VAL A 97 23.10 -27.13 -7.10
N ALA A 98 22.02 -27.22 -7.87
CA ALA A 98 21.85 -28.23 -8.92
C ALA A 98 23.04 -28.25 -9.89
N ARG A 99 23.42 -27.07 -10.43
CA ARG A 99 24.57 -26.95 -11.34
C ARG A 99 25.89 -27.39 -10.71
N ARG A 100 26.10 -27.09 -9.41
CA ARG A 100 27.33 -27.48 -8.68
C ARG A 100 27.37 -28.99 -8.43
N LEU A 101 26.22 -29.60 -8.13
CA LEU A 101 26.11 -31.05 -7.96
C LEU A 101 26.34 -31.80 -9.27
N ASP A 102 25.81 -31.28 -10.39
CA ASP A 102 26.00 -31.85 -11.73
C ASP A 102 27.46 -31.76 -12.20
N ALA A 103 28.15 -30.65 -11.87
CA ALA A 103 29.54 -30.43 -12.23
C ALA A 103 30.55 -31.15 -11.31
N SER A 104 30.09 -31.81 -10.24
CA SER A 104 30.97 -32.46 -9.26
C SER A 104 31.09 -33.96 -9.50
N ASP A 105 32.33 -34.46 -9.47
CA ASP A 105 32.66 -35.88 -9.49
C ASP A 105 32.67 -36.52 -8.09
N ALA A 106 32.32 -35.76 -7.04
CA ALA A 106 32.25 -36.31 -5.69
C ALA A 106 31.15 -37.39 -5.60
N THR A 107 31.43 -38.46 -4.87
CA THR A 107 30.52 -39.60 -4.71
C THR A 107 30.36 -39.97 -3.24
N GLY A 108 29.35 -40.77 -2.94
CA GLY A 108 29.07 -41.29 -1.60
C GLY A 108 27.67 -40.94 -1.10
N PRO A 109 27.28 -41.46 0.08
CA PRO A 109 25.92 -41.35 0.59
C PRO A 109 25.43 -39.90 0.78
N ALA A 110 26.31 -39.02 1.26
CA ALA A 110 25.98 -37.59 1.45
C ALA A 110 25.67 -36.89 0.12
N VAL A 111 26.48 -37.16 -0.92
CA VAL A 111 26.28 -36.58 -2.26
C VAL A 111 25.01 -37.16 -2.91
N ALA A 112 24.73 -38.45 -2.72
CA ALA A 112 23.50 -39.07 -3.18
C ALA A 112 22.26 -38.41 -2.56
N ALA A 113 22.30 -38.12 -1.25
CA ALA A 113 21.21 -37.40 -0.56
C ALA A 113 21.04 -35.97 -1.08
N MET A 114 22.13 -35.23 -1.28
CA MET A 114 22.10 -33.89 -1.88
C MET A 114 21.44 -33.92 -3.26
N ARG A 115 21.84 -34.86 -4.11
CA ARG A 115 21.30 -35.03 -5.47
C ARG A 115 19.82 -35.41 -5.45
N ALA A 116 19.41 -36.34 -4.59
CA ALA A 116 18.03 -36.77 -4.48
C ALA A 116 17.08 -35.63 -4.10
N LEU A 117 17.40 -34.91 -3.01
CA LEU A 117 16.58 -33.76 -2.57
C LEU A 117 16.60 -32.63 -3.60
N THR A 118 17.76 -32.34 -4.20
CA THR A 118 17.85 -31.28 -5.22
C THR A 118 17.04 -31.63 -6.46
N ALA A 119 17.12 -32.86 -6.95
CA ALA A 119 16.37 -33.31 -8.12
C ALA A 119 14.85 -33.24 -7.89
N GLU A 120 14.38 -33.60 -6.70
CA GLU A 120 12.96 -33.51 -6.34
C GLU A 120 12.46 -32.06 -6.32
N VAL A 121 13.23 -31.15 -5.71
CA VAL A 121 12.76 -29.76 -5.47
C VAL A 121 13.09 -28.82 -6.64
N LEU A 122 14.00 -29.19 -7.54
CA LEU A 122 14.42 -28.36 -8.68
C LEU A 122 13.24 -27.86 -9.54
N PRO A 123 12.26 -28.69 -9.93
CA PRO A 123 11.11 -28.21 -10.70
C PRO A 123 10.34 -27.07 -10.01
N LEU A 124 10.27 -27.10 -8.67
CA LEU A 124 9.60 -26.06 -7.89
C LEU A 124 10.40 -24.75 -7.88
N ALA A 125 11.73 -24.84 -7.83
CA ALA A 125 12.60 -23.67 -7.95
C ALA A 125 12.52 -23.01 -9.33
N GLU A 126 12.41 -23.82 -10.38
CA GLU A 126 12.22 -23.35 -11.75
C GLU A 126 10.86 -22.69 -11.96
N ALA A 127 9.79 -23.31 -11.46
CA ALA A 127 8.43 -22.76 -11.47
C ALA A 127 8.35 -21.41 -10.74
N ALA A 128 8.94 -21.32 -9.55
CA ALA A 128 8.98 -20.06 -8.79
C ALA A 128 9.76 -18.96 -9.53
N ARG A 129 10.85 -19.31 -10.24
CA ARG A 129 11.61 -18.37 -11.08
C ARG A 129 10.77 -17.88 -12.26
N GLU A 130 10.02 -18.76 -12.92
CA GLU A 130 9.13 -18.40 -14.03
C GLU A 130 8.01 -17.46 -13.54
N LEU A 131 7.31 -17.82 -12.47
CA LEU A 131 6.23 -17.01 -11.90
C LEU A 131 6.67 -15.65 -11.42
N LYS A 132 7.93 -15.47 -11.02
CA LYS A 132 8.47 -14.16 -10.63
C LYS A 132 8.25 -13.10 -11.72
N GLY A 133 8.31 -13.49 -12.99
CA GLY A 133 8.06 -12.61 -14.13
C GLY A 133 6.58 -12.29 -14.37
N LEU A 134 5.67 -13.08 -13.77
CA LEU A 134 4.22 -13.00 -13.93
C LEU A 134 3.52 -12.49 -12.65
N VAL A 135 4.27 -11.86 -11.75
CA VAL A 135 3.74 -11.33 -10.50
C VAL A 135 2.87 -10.11 -10.76
N VAL A 136 1.58 -10.23 -10.44
CA VAL A 136 0.62 -9.14 -10.49
C VAL A 136 0.72 -8.30 -9.21
N LYS A 137 1.10 -7.03 -9.37
CA LYS A 137 1.18 -6.06 -8.28
C LYS A 137 -0.19 -5.43 -7.98
N GLY A 138 -0.35 -4.91 -6.77
CA GLY A 138 -1.58 -4.25 -6.32
C GLY A 138 -2.55 -5.20 -5.61
N ARG A 139 -3.58 -4.60 -4.98
CA ARG A 139 -4.61 -5.34 -4.24
C ARG A 139 -5.54 -6.05 -5.21
N ALA A 140 -6.08 -7.20 -4.80
CA ALA A 140 -7.24 -7.75 -5.48
C ALA A 140 -8.37 -6.68 -5.50
N PRO A 141 -9.10 -6.53 -6.61
CA PRO A 141 -10.28 -5.67 -6.64
C PRO A 141 -11.23 -6.07 -5.51
N ALA A 142 -11.76 -5.09 -4.79
CA ALA A 142 -12.84 -5.36 -3.86
C ALA A 142 -14.05 -5.89 -4.66
N PRO A 143 -14.83 -6.83 -4.11
CA PRO A 143 -16.10 -7.18 -4.71
C PRO A 143 -16.95 -5.92 -4.91
N PRO A 144 -17.76 -5.83 -5.98
CA PRO A 144 -18.63 -4.69 -6.19
C PRO A 144 -19.54 -4.52 -4.97
N LYS A 145 -19.60 -3.29 -4.46
CA LYS A 145 -20.50 -2.98 -3.35
C LYS A 145 -21.95 -3.10 -3.84
N PRO A 146 -22.86 -3.70 -3.06
CA PRO A 146 -24.27 -3.67 -3.41
C PRO A 146 -24.73 -2.21 -3.53
N VAL A 147 -25.38 -1.89 -4.64
CA VAL A 147 -25.96 -0.56 -4.90
C VAL A 147 -27.36 -0.58 -4.34
N ASN A 148 -27.66 0.34 -3.41
CA ASN A 148 -29.03 0.55 -2.94
C ASN A 148 -29.79 1.34 -4.03
N PRO A 149 -30.80 0.75 -4.71
CA PRO A 149 -31.54 1.42 -5.77
C PRO A 149 -32.38 2.59 -5.26
N ASP A 150 -32.79 2.59 -4.00
CA ASP A 150 -33.61 3.64 -3.38
C ASP A 150 -32.78 4.79 -2.82
N GLN A 151 -31.45 4.72 -2.93
CA GLN A 151 -30.57 5.74 -2.39
C GLN A 151 -30.69 7.03 -3.23
N VAL A 152 -31.30 8.06 -2.64
CA VAL A 152 -31.30 9.41 -3.21
C VAL A 152 -29.87 9.96 -3.24
N ARG A 153 -29.48 10.56 -4.36
CA ARG A 153 -28.17 11.17 -4.56
C ARG A 153 -28.32 12.60 -5.05
N GLY A 154 -27.33 13.43 -4.73
CA GLY A 154 -27.27 14.82 -5.13
C GLY A 154 -25.85 15.35 -5.14
N THR A 155 -25.67 16.54 -5.71
CA THR A 155 -24.36 17.14 -5.88
C THR A 155 -23.96 17.90 -4.60
N CYS A 156 -22.87 17.49 -3.96
CA CYS A 156 -22.33 18.19 -2.80
C CYS A 156 -21.83 19.59 -3.18
N SER A 157 -22.24 20.62 -2.42
CA SER A 157 -21.87 22.02 -2.62
C SER A 157 -20.38 22.35 -2.42
N CYS A 158 -19.61 21.43 -1.82
CA CYS A 158 -18.21 21.65 -1.48
C CYS A 158 -17.24 20.97 -2.46
N CYS A 159 -17.52 19.72 -2.84
CA CYS A 159 -16.63 18.94 -3.71
C CYS A 159 -17.24 18.60 -5.06
N PHE A 160 -18.48 19.01 -5.33
CA PHE A 160 -19.20 18.81 -6.59
C PHE A 160 -19.35 17.34 -7.02
N ARG A 161 -19.15 16.41 -6.08
CA ARG A 161 -19.33 14.97 -6.30
C ARG A 161 -20.77 14.57 -5.98
N ASP A 162 -21.29 13.68 -6.80
CA ASP A 162 -22.57 13.03 -6.58
C ASP A 162 -22.50 12.09 -5.37
N THR A 163 -23.34 12.34 -4.37
CA THR A 163 -23.25 11.75 -3.04
C THR A 163 -24.65 11.44 -2.51
N ALA A 164 -24.76 10.40 -1.68
CA ALA A 164 -26.01 10.07 -1.00
C ALA A 164 -26.57 11.25 -0.19
N VAL A 165 -27.88 11.45 -0.27
CA VAL A 165 -28.63 12.41 0.54
C VAL A 165 -29.33 11.65 1.65
N LEU A 166 -29.23 12.13 2.87
CA LEU A 166 -29.90 11.56 4.04
C LEU A 166 -31.39 11.96 4.02
N ASP A 167 -32.23 11.21 4.74
CA ASP A 167 -33.66 11.52 4.89
C ASP A 167 -33.91 12.91 5.53
N THR A 168 -32.89 13.49 6.16
CA THR A 168 -32.91 14.88 6.68
C THR A 168 -32.77 15.95 5.59
N GLY A 169 -32.57 15.55 4.33
CA GLY A 169 -32.34 16.44 3.19
C GLY A 169 -30.89 16.93 3.05
N ARG A 170 -29.96 16.46 3.90
CA ARG A 170 -28.54 16.87 3.89
C ARG A 170 -27.63 15.82 3.24
N MET A 171 -26.43 16.22 2.82
CA MET A 171 -25.45 15.27 2.29
C MET A 171 -24.97 14.27 3.35
N ALA A 172 -24.94 12.98 3.03
CA ALA A 172 -24.32 11.96 3.87
C ALA A 172 -22.82 12.20 4.02
N HIS A 173 -22.15 11.56 4.98
CA HIS A 173 -20.68 11.63 5.10
C HIS A 173 -19.97 10.97 3.90
N HIS A 174 -19.08 11.69 3.22
CA HIS A 174 -18.53 11.27 1.91
C HIS A 174 -17.11 11.77 1.61
N GLY A 175 -16.40 12.21 2.63
CA GLY A 175 -15.04 12.71 2.52
C GLY A 175 -14.70 13.55 3.73
N TYR A 176 -13.42 13.67 4.02
CA TYR A 176 -12.88 14.58 5.02
C TYR A 176 -12.12 15.71 4.33
N GLU A 177 -11.93 16.81 5.05
CA GLU A 177 -11.01 17.86 4.66
C GLU A 177 -9.70 17.71 5.43
N ARG A 178 -8.61 18.24 4.87
CA ARG A 178 -7.36 18.48 5.59
C ARG A 178 -7.06 19.99 5.55
N PRO A 179 -7.67 20.78 6.43
CA PRO A 179 -7.39 22.21 6.49
C PRO A 179 -5.95 22.46 6.94
N GLY A 180 -5.32 23.48 6.36
CA GLY A 180 -4.08 24.10 6.84
C GLY A 180 -3.04 23.18 7.47
N ASP A 181 -2.94 23.26 8.80
CA ASP A 181 -2.03 22.60 9.74
C ASP A 181 -2.12 21.05 9.78
N GLY A 182 -2.75 20.44 8.77
CA GLY A 182 -2.67 19.01 8.50
C GLY A 182 -3.63 18.16 9.34
N TYR A 183 -4.46 18.77 10.19
CA TYR A 183 -5.50 18.03 10.88
C TYR A 183 -6.55 17.55 9.88
N GLN A 184 -7.10 16.37 10.12
CA GLN A 184 -8.14 15.78 9.30
C GLN A 184 -9.49 15.96 9.98
N SER A 185 -10.46 16.55 9.29
CA SER A 185 -11.82 16.65 9.81
C SER A 185 -12.52 15.29 9.83
N ALA A 186 -13.57 15.15 10.65
CA ALA A 186 -14.43 13.98 10.58
C ALA A 186 -15.20 13.91 9.24
N SER A 187 -15.48 15.07 8.62
CA SER A 187 -16.18 15.18 7.35
C SER A 187 -15.97 16.54 6.67
N CYS A 188 -16.16 16.63 5.35
CA CYS A 188 -16.19 17.90 4.63
C CYS A 188 -17.37 18.77 5.07
N ALA A 189 -17.24 20.09 4.90
CA ALA A 189 -18.24 21.08 5.29
C ALA A 189 -19.59 20.89 4.59
N GLY A 190 -19.61 20.28 3.40
CA GLY A 190 -20.80 20.05 2.58
C GLY A 190 -21.88 19.19 3.23
N VAL A 191 -21.55 18.39 4.25
CA VAL A 191 -22.55 17.57 4.99
C VAL A 191 -23.55 18.38 5.80
N ARG A 192 -23.28 19.66 6.01
CA ARG A 192 -24.17 20.57 6.74
C ARG A 192 -25.28 21.15 5.86
N PHE A 193 -25.14 21.01 4.55
CA PHE A 193 -25.99 21.65 3.55
C PHE A 193 -26.75 20.58 2.74
N PRO A 194 -27.88 20.97 2.13
CA PRO A 194 -28.56 20.16 1.13
C PRO A 194 -27.72 20.06 -0.16
N PRO A 195 -28.09 19.16 -1.08
CA PRO A 195 -27.49 19.12 -2.41
C PRO A 195 -27.75 20.41 -3.21
N LEU A 196 -26.86 20.72 -4.15
CA LEU A 196 -26.96 21.90 -5.01
C LEU A 196 -28.21 21.94 -5.90
N GLU A 197 -28.81 20.78 -6.15
CA GLU A 197 -30.11 20.67 -6.81
C GLU A 197 -31.26 21.25 -5.96
N VAL A 198 -31.10 21.33 -4.64
CA VAL A 198 -32.10 21.85 -3.70
C VAL A 198 -31.78 23.29 -3.29
N SER A 199 -30.53 23.61 -2.98
CA SER A 199 -30.12 24.97 -2.60
C SER A 199 -28.64 25.24 -2.85
N THR A 200 -28.31 26.47 -3.22
CA THR A 200 -26.93 26.97 -3.37
C THR A 200 -26.31 27.43 -2.05
N GLU A 201 -27.05 27.40 -0.93
CA GLU A 201 -26.61 27.94 0.37
C GLU A 201 -25.24 27.41 0.82
N GLY A 202 -24.95 26.14 0.54
CA GLY A 202 -23.69 25.52 0.93
C GLY A 202 -22.50 25.98 0.09
N LEU A 203 -22.73 26.36 -1.18
CA LEU A 203 -21.71 26.89 -2.07
C LEU A 203 -21.48 28.38 -1.80
N GLU A 204 -22.56 29.13 -1.58
CA GLU A 204 -22.49 30.53 -1.12
C GLU A 204 -21.72 30.65 0.20
N TRP A 205 -22.01 29.77 1.17
CA TRP A 205 -21.26 29.72 2.42
C TRP A 205 -19.77 29.41 2.19
N LEU A 206 -19.45 28.52 1.25
CA LEU A 206 -18.06 28.16 0.95
C LEU A 206 -17.31 29.29 0.25
N VAL A 207 -17.96 30.01 -0.66
CA VAL A 207 -17.45 31.24 -1.29
C VAL A 207 -17.14 32.27 -0.21
N TRP A 208 -18.12 32.58 0.66
CA TRP A 208 -17.94 33.52 1.76
C TRP A 208 -16.80 33.10 2.69
N SER A 209 -16.79 31.85 3.17
CA SER A 209 -15.76 31.35 4.10
C SER A 209 -14.37 31.35 3.47
N THR A 210 -14.26 31.11 2.16
CA THR A 210 -12.99 31.18 1.44
C THR A 210 -12.53 32.63 1.28
N SER A 211 -13.45 33.55 0.98
CA SER A 211 -13.18 34.98 0.90
C SER A 211 -12.69 35.56 2.24
N GLU A 212 -13.34 35.24 3.35
CA GLU A 212 -12.92 35.68 4.69
C GLU A 212 -11.51 35.19 5.03
N ARG A 213 -11.22 33.90 4.78
CA ARG A 213 -9.89 33.34 5.02
C ARG A 213 -8.83 34.00 4.13
N LEU A 214 -9.15 34.21 2.84
CA LEU A 214 -8.25 34.89 1.91
C LEU A 214 -7.97 36.34 2.35
N GLY A 215 -8.98 37.05 2.84
CA GLY A 215 -8.84 38.39 3.42
C GLY A 215 -7.87 38.38 4.60
N ALA A 216 -8.08 37.47 5.56
CA ALA A 216 -7.19 37.31 6.71
C ALA A 216 -5.75 36.93 6.30
N ASP A 217 -5.58 36.06 5.31
CA ASP A 217 -4.25 35.66 4.82
C ASP A 217 -3.52 36.81 4.12
N ARG A 218 -4.24 37.62 3.33
CA ARG A 218 -3.71 38.86 2.71
C ARG A 218 -3.31 39.88 3.77
N GLU A 219 -4.15 40.11 4.77
CA GLU A 219 -3.86 41.04 5.88
C GLU A 219 -2.59 40.60 6.62
N ARG A 220 -2.51 39.31 7.00
CA ARG A 220 -1.33 38.74 7.66
C ARG A 220 -0.07 38.91 6.82
N LEU A 221 -0.14 38.57 5.52
CA LEU A 221 0.99 38.72 4.60
C LEU A 221 1.43 40.18 4.46
N SER A 222 0.49 41.12 4.44
CA SER A 222 0.77 42.56 4.34
C SER A 222 1.46 43.11 5.59
N GLY A 223 1.06 42.62 6.78
CA GLY A 223 1.65 42.99 8.07
C GLY A 223 2.99 42.33 8.37
N ARG A 224 3.61 41.62 7.42
CA ARG A 224 4.86 40.86 7.64
C ARG A 224 5.99 41.69 8.25
N ASP A 225 6.09 42.96 7.85
CA ASP A 225 7.21 43.84 8.22
C ASP A 225 7.03 44.42 9.64
N GLU A 226 5.82 44.30 10.19
CA GLU A 226 5.43 44.68 11.56
C GLU A 226 5.57 43.53 12.55
N MET A 227 5.75 42.29 12.07
CA MET A 227 5.89 41.11 12.92
C MET A 227 7.12 41.22 13.83
N SER A 228 6.93 40.92 15.12
CA SER A 228 7.99 40.86 16.13
C SER A 228 8.40 39.44 16.49
N THR A 229 7.54 38.45 16.21
CA THR A 229 7.79 37.02 16.45
C THR A 229 7.18 36.16 15.34
N ILE A 230 7.78 35.00 15.06
CA ILE A 230 7.24 34.00 14.13
C ILE A 230 7.35 32.61 14.77
N THR A 231 6.23 31.88 14.82
CA THR A 231 6.22 30.46 15.22
C THR A 231 6.35 29.57 13.99
N TYR A 232 7.22 28.56 14.06
CA TYR A 232 7.50 27.59 12.99
C TYR A 232 7.76 26.19 13.56
N GLU A 233 7.64 25.16 12.72
CA GLU A 233 7.97 23.79 13.12
C GLU A 233 9.44 23.47 12.84
N ALA A 234 10.15 22.96 13.84
CA ALA A 234 11.52 22.50 13.73
C ALA A 234 11.60 20.98 13.90
N HIS A 235 12.47 20.33 13.13
CA HIS A 235 12.77 18.91 13.32
C HIS A 235 13.78 18.72 14.45
N GLU A 236 13.36 18.07 15.53
CA GLU A 236 14.20 17.72 16.68
C GLU A 236 14.07 16.24 16.98
N LYS A 237 15.20 15.50 16.92
CA LYS A 237 15.24 14.06 17.21
C LYS A 237 14.16 13.25 16.46
N GLY A 238 13.93 13.61 15.19
CA GLY A 238 12.93 12.95 14.33
C GLY A 238 11.47 13.36 14.56
N LYS A 239 11.20 14.40 15.37
CA LYS A 239 9.85 14.92 15.62
C LYS A 239 9.74 16.39 15.22
N LEU A 240 8.54 16.81 14.79
CA LEU A 240 8.22 18.22 14.57
C LEU A 240 7.86 18.87 15.92
N VAL A 241 8.50 20.00 16.25
CA VAL A 241 8.29 20.75 17.50
C VAL A 241 8.09 22.22 17.17
N PRO A 242 7.07 22.90 17.73
CA PRO A 242 6.88 24.33 17.53
C PRO A 242 7.99 25.13 18.22
N ARG A 243 8.57 26.06 17.49
CA ARG A 243 9.58 27.03 17.96
C ARG A 243 9.14 28.44 17.57
N THR A 244 9.56 29.42 18.36
CA THR A 244 9.34 30.84 18.07
C THR A 244 10.69 31.52 17.92
N VAL A 245 10.81 32.40 16.92
CA VAL A 245 11.96 33.29 16.73
C VAL A 245 11.49 34.74 16.83
N SER A 246 12.25 35.57 17.54
CA SER A 246 11.98 37.01 17.70
C SER A 246 12.77 37.83 16.69
N ARG A 247 12.28 39.02 16.36
CA ARG A 247 12.95 39.94 15.45
C ARG A 247 14.33 40.34 16.00
N GLY A 248 15.35 40.17 15.18
CA GLY A 248 16.75 40.44 15.54
C GLY A 248 17.53 39.21 16.02
N GLU A 249 16.86 38.09 16.30
CA GLU A 249 17.53 36.82 16.63
C GLU A 249 18.16 36.16 15.39
N GLU A 250 19.15 35.31 15.62
CA GLU A 250 19.78 34.51 14.56
C GLU A 250 18.73 33.63 13.86
N GLY A 251 18.69 33.70 12.54
CA GLY A 251 17.74 32.94 11.74
C GLY A 251 16.39 33.63 11.48
N TRP A 252 16.11 34.80 12.06
CA TRP A 252 14.89 35.60 11.80
C TRP A 252 14.57 35.70 10.31
N TYR A 253 15.52 36.23 9.51
CA TYR A 253 15.30 36.43 8.07
C TYR A 253 15.10 35.12 7.29
N ARG A 254 15.65 34.00 7.78
CA ARG A 254 15.44 32.69 7.15
C ARG A 254 14.00 32.21 7.41
N VAL A 255 13.54 32.32 8.65
CA VAL A 255 12.18 31.92 9.04
C VAL A 255 11.14 32.83 8.40
N LEU A 256 11.37 34.16 8.42
CA LEU A 256 10.50 35.14 7.76
C LEU A 256 10.34 34.83 6.26
N ARG A 257 11.43 34.57 5.53
CA ARG A 257 11.33 34.16 4.11
C ARG A 257 10.52 32.89 3.88
N ALA A 258 10.68 31.88 4.74
CA ALA A 258 9.92 30.64 4.64
C ALA A 258 8.42 30.87 4.92
N TRP A 259 8.12 31.64 5.97
CA TRP A 259 6.77 32.05 6.32
C TRP A 259 6.12 32.88 5.20
N THR A 260 6.84 33.83 4.61
CA THR A 260 6.36 34.65 3.49
C THR A 260 5.97 33.77 2.30
N ARG A 261 6.83 32.82 1.90
CA ARG A 261 6.51 31.87 0.81
C ARG A 261 5.28 31.03 1.11
N MET A 262 5.13 30.57 2.35
CA MET A 262 3.96 29.81 2.80
C MET A 262 2.68 30.65 2.67
N MET A 263 2.71 31.90 3.13
CA MET A 263 1.56 32.80 3.06
C MET A 263 1.25 33.23 1.62
N GLU A 264 2.25 33.54 0.79
CA GLU A 264 2.07 33.81 -0.65
C GLU A 264 1.39 32.64 -1.36
N HIS A 265 1.81 31.41 -1.04
CA HIS A 265 1.16 30.20 -1.56
C HIS A 265 -0.28 30.04 -1.06
N ALA A 266 -0.55 30.34 0.22
CA ALA A 266 -1.90 30.30 0.79
C ALA A 266 -2.84 31.30 0.08
N VAL A 267 -2.38 32.55 -0.11
CA VAL A 267 -3.11 33.60 -0.84
C VAL A 267 -3.38 33.15 -2.28
N GLN A 268 -2.35 32.69 -3.01
CA GLN A 268 -2.52 32.22 -4.39
C GLN A 268 -3.49 31.05 -4.51
N THR A 269 -3.45 30.10 -3.57
CA THR A 269 -4.36 28.95 -3.55
C THR A 269 -5.79 29.40 -3.24
N GLY A 270 -5.95 30.29 -2.26
CA GLY A 270 -7.24 30.88 -1.90
C GLY A 270 -7.88 31.65 -3.05
N GLU A 271 -7.09 32.43 -3.80
CA GLU A 271 -7.56 33.16 -5.00
C GLU A 271 -8.08 32.22 -6.08
N ARG A 272 -7.31 31.18 -6.43
CA ARG A 272 -7.74 30.18 -7.42
C ARG A 272 -8.97 29.41 -6.96
N GLN A 273 -9.05 29.09 -5.67
CA GLN A 273 -10.19 28.39 -5.10
C GLN A 273 -11.44 29.29 -5.15
N LEU A 274 -11.32 30.56 -4.77
CA LEU A 274 -12.43 31.51 -4.80
C LEU A 274 -12.95 31.70 -6.23
N ASP A 275 -12.06 31.97 -7.20
CA ASP A 275 -12.42 32.10 -8.62
C ASP A 275 -13.17 30.86 -9.14
N HIS A 276 -12.68 29.66 -8.81
CA HIS A 276 -13.36 28.42 -9.18
C HIS A 276 -14.75 28.31 -8.56
N LEU A 277 -14.90 28.60 -7.26
CA LEU A 277 -16.17 28.48 -6.54
C LEU A 277 -17.20 29.51 -7.01
N GLU A 278 -16.78 30.75 -7.23
CA GLU A 278 -17.64 31.82 -7.77
C GLU A 278 -18.13 31.46 -9.17
N LYS A 279 -17.24 30.93 -10.02
CA LYS A 279 -17.60 30.46 -11.36
C LYS A 279 -18.57 29.28 -11.32
N GLU A 280 -18.35 28.29 -10.45
CA GLU A 280 -19.29 27.18 -10.28
C GLU A 280 -20.64 27.68 -9.79
N LEU A 281 -20.68 28.66 -8.88
CA LEU A 281 -21.93 29.25 -8.39
C LEU A 281 -22.69 29.99 -9.50
N GLU A 282 -22.00 30.81 -10.29
CA GLU A 282 -22.60 31.56 -11.40
C GLU A 282 -23.12 30.64 -12.51
N THR A 283 -22.35 29.61 -12.84
CA THR A 283 -22.64 28.70 -13.96
C THR A 283 -23.42 27.45 -13.55
N TRP A 284 -23.78 27.32 -12.26
CA TRP A 284 -24.44 26.14 -11.76
C TRP A 284 -25.73 25.85 -12.51
N ARG A 285 -25.84 24.60 -12.95
CA ARG A 285 -27.05 24.01 -13.51
C ARG A 285 -27.20 22.63 -12.88
N ALA A 286 -28.42 22.31 -12.46
CA ALA A 286 -28.75 21.00 -11.93
C ALA A 286 -28.28 19.92 -12.93
N ARG A 287 -27.40 19.03 -12.48
CA ARG A 287 -26.84 17.95 -13.31
C ARG A 287 -27.82 16.78 -13.46
N HIS A 288 -28.77 16.69 -12.54
CA HIS A 288 -29.81 15.66 -12.47
C HIS A 288 -31.04 16.28 -11.79
N ALA A 289 -32.24 15.77 -12.06
CA ALA A 289 -33.41 16.14 -11.26
C ALA A 289 -33.25 15.54 -9.85
N PRO A 290 -33.51 16.29 -8.75
CA PRO A 290 -33.49 15.70 -7.43
C PRO A 290 -34.64 14.68 -7.33
N THR A 291 -34.33 13.39 -7.35
CA THR A 291 -35.34 12.34 -7.17
C THR A 291 -35.69 12.20 -5.69
N ARG A 292 -36.63 13.02 -5.23
CA ARG A 292 -37.93 12.57 -4.68
C ARG A 292 -38.88 13.76 -4.63
N THR A 293 -39.77 13.81 -5.61
CA THR A 293 -41.03 14.54 -5.51
C THR A 293 -42.01 13.63 -4.80
N ASP A 294 -42.22 13.82 -3.51
CA ASP A 294 -43.50 13.41 -2.93
C ASP A 294 -44.12 14.63 -2.26
N GLU A 295 -44.92 15.32 -3.06
CA GLU A 295 -46.18 15.86 -2.60
C GLU A 295 -47.03 14.72 -2.03
N ASP A 296 -46.72 14.25 -0.82
CA ASP A 296 -47.71 13.53 -0.02
C ASP A 296 -48.40 14.56 0.86
N GLY A 297 -49.55 15.01 0.36
CA GLY A 297 -50.53 15.76 1.14
C GLY A 297 -50.91 15.03 2.43
N PRO A 298 -51.56 15.72 3.38
CA PRO A 298 -51.95 15.12 4.65
C PRO A 298 -52.87 13.92 4.38
N SER A 299 -52.43 12.73 4.80
CA SER A 299 -53.32 11.56 4.90
C SER A 299 -54.24 11.71 6.12
N PRO A 300 -55.50 11.24 6.03
CA PRO A 300 -56.60 11.54 6.95
C PRO A 300 -56.43 11.00 8.37
#